data_AF-X0VVJ7-F1
#
_entry.id   AF-X0VVJ7-F1
#
_cell.length_a   1.000
_cell.length_b   1.000
_cell.length_c   1.000
_cell.angle_alpha   90.00
_cell.angle_beta   90.00
_cell.angle_gamma   90.00
#
_symmetry.space_group_name_H-M   'P 1'
#
loop_
_entity.id
_entity.type
_entity.pdbx_description
1 polymer ?
#
loop_
_entity_poly.entity_id
_entity_poly.type
_entity_poly.pdbx_seq_one_letter_code
_entity_poly.pdbx_strand_id
1 'polypeptide(L)'
;NTAFRVKVNSTFYYPIETKFGLILPDTQWYKWPSAGGINFTMPPDWSYPEIWGPIKIPARARNYEVILPIIPEWETRMGFGAHSPVGVTYAGVIPGAERGGVFWPDTRVMPRPEADRVSFSVEIDPNNEVGETNEGNNRMVSPDYEVVTTRSYSFAVFRVIGGEGDPTCTPSFDSVYQAFKNNFDYLVGTYPIADNKLSFSIMPNPDITYDTTEEERGGFLRRIYRMVRSDYDWAVGITCGCCGGTCMYDYSGWDIKEGRIPAH
;
A
#
# COMPACT_ATOMS: atom_id res chain seq x y z
N ASN A 1 6.60 6.58 -2.72
CA ASN A 1 5.17 6.60 -3.07
C ASN A 1 4.54 7.81 -2.40
N THR A 2 3.70 8.59 -3.08
CA THR A 2 3.16 9.85 -2.52
C THR A 2 1.64 9.82 -2.51
N ALA A 3 1.06 10.03 -1.33
CA ALA A 3 -0.36 10.35 -1.18
C ALA A 3 -0.50 11.88 -1.05
N PHE A 4 -1.47 12.46 -1.75
CA PHE A 4 -1.69 13.90 -1.79
C PHE A 4 -2.88 14.25 -0.92
N ARG A 5 -2.61 14.96 0.19
CA ARG A 5 -3.63 15.47 1.09
C ARG A 5 -4.12 16.83 0.61
N VAL A 6 -5.39 16.90 0.22
CA VAL A 6 -6.05 18.09 -0.31
C VAL A 6 -7.06 18.58 0.71
N LYS A 7 -7.04 19.88 1.01
CA LYS A 7 -8.04 20.53 1.88
C LYS A 7 -9.03 21.31 1.03
N VAL A 8 -10.30 20.98 1.16
CA VAL A 8 -11.38 21.52 0.34
C VAL A 8 -12.30 22.38 1.20
N ASN A 9 -12.65 23.55 0.66
CA ASN A 9 -13.69 24.40 1.20
C ASN A 9 -14.85 24.42 0.21
N SER A 10 -16.06 24.20 0.69
CA SER A 10 -17.28 24.26 -0.11
C SER A 10 -18.21 25.33 0.45
N THR A 11 -18.79 26.15 -0.43
CA THR A 11 -19.82 27.13 -0.07
C THR A 11 -21.24 26.64 -0.36
N PHE A 12 -21.39 25.44 -0.94
CA PHE A 12 -22.71 24.87 -1.24
C PHE A 12 -23.52 24.64 0.03
N TYR A 13 -24.83 24.90 -0.05
CA TYR A 13 -25.77 24.67 1.06
C TYR A 13 -26.20 23.21 1.20
N TYR A 14 -25.82 22.35 0.25
CA TYR A 14 -26.09 20.92 0.21
C TYR A 14 -24.80 20.17 -0.13
N PRO A 15 -24.69 18.87 0.22
CA PRO A 15 -23.54 18.06 -0.20
C PRO A 15 -23.49 17.94 -1.71
N ILE A 16 -22.29 18.00 -2.28
CA ILE A 16 -22.05 17.81 -3.71
C ILE A 16 -21.21 16.56 -3.94
N GLU A 17 -21.35 15.94 -5.10
CA GLU A 17 -20.47 14.89 -5.56
C GLU A 17 -19.69 15.41 -6.77
N THR A 18 -18.36 15.34 -6.71
CA THR A 18 -17.49 15.83 -7.78
C THR A 18 -16.24 14.99 -7.92
N LYS A 19 -15.50 15.19 -9.01
CA LYS A 19 -14.24 14.50 -9.29
C LYS A 19 -13.05 15.39 -8.96
N PHE A 20 -11.88 14.77 -8.84
CA PHE A 20 -10.62 15.44 -8.54
C PHE A 20 -9.59 15.03 -9.59
N GLY A 21 -9.12 15.99 -10.38
CA GLY A 21 -7.96 15.84 -11.24
C GLY A 21 -6.67 15.92 -10.44
N LEU A 22 -5.77 14.96 -10.62
CA LEU A 22 -4.40 14.96 -10.11
C LEU A 22 -3.44 14.93 -11.29
N ILE A 23 -2.78 16.07 -11.52
CA ILE A 23 -1.82 16.23 -12.61
C ILE A 23 -0.41 16.11 -12.03
N LEU A 24 0.32 15.14 -12.55
CA LEU A 24 1.69 14.82 -12.18
C LEU A 24 2.57 14.92 -13.43
N PRO A 25 3.48 15.91 -13.53
CA PRO A 25 4.35 16.04 -14.69
C PRO A 25 5.19 14.78 -14.92
N ASP A 26 5.18 14.24 -16.14
CA ASP A 26 5.86 12.98 -16.49
C ASP A 26 7.39 13.04 -16.31
N THR A 27 7.97 14.25 -16.38
CA THR A 27 9.41 14.46 -16.15
C THR A 27 9.79 14.44 -14.66
N GLN A 28 8.80 14.44 -13.78
CA GLN A 28 8.97 14.53 -12.33
C GLN A 28 8.44 13.28 -11.60
N TRP A 29 7.53 12.53 -12.22
CA TRP A 29 6.79 11.45 -11.57
C TRP A 29 6.74 10.16 -12.39
N TYR A 30 7.16 9.06 -11.77
CA TYR A 30 6.89 7.72 -12.24
C TYR A 30 5.49 7.29 -11.82
N LYS A 31 4.65 6.97 -12.80
CA LYS A 31 3.25 6.55 -12.59
C LYS A 31 3.02 5.06 -12.86
N TRP A 32 4.02 4.35 -13.36
CA TRP A 32 3.90 2.92 -13.62
C TRP A 32 4.02 2.11 -12.32
N PRO A 33 3.42 0.91 -12.25
CA PRO A 33 3.71 -0.03 -11.19
C PRO A 33 5.21 -0.32 -11.15
N SER A 34 5.75 -0.46 -9.95
CA SER A 34 7.12 -0.91 -9.82
C SER A 34 7.21 -2.41 -10.09
N ALA A 35 8.06 -2.79 -11.03
CA ALA A 35 8.40 -4.18 -11.30
C ALA A 35 9.39 -4.71 -10.25
N GLY A 36 9.10 -4.56 -8.96
CA GLY A 36 9.94 -4.99 -7.83
C GLY A 36 10.14 -6.51 -7.73
N GLY A 37 10.20 -7.24 -8.86
CA GLY A 37 10.24 -8.68 -9.00
C GLY A 37 8.96 -9.30 -9.57
N ILE A 38 7.88 -8.52 -9.71
CA ILE A 38 6.62 -9.00 -10.30
C ILE A 38 6.53 -8.56 -11.76
N ASN A 39 6.37 -9.53 -12.67
CA ASN A 39 5.82 -9.28 -14.00
C ASN A 39 4.30 -9.14 -13.87
N PHE A 40 3.83 -7.95 -13.49
CA PHE A 40 2.43 -7.61 -13.68
C PHE A 40 2.21 -7.42 -15.18
N THR A 41 1.32 -8.21 -15.77
CA THR A 41 0.81 -7.90 -17.11
C THR A 41 -0.26 -6.83 -16.92
N MET A 42 0.14 -5.57 -17.04
CA MET A 42 -0.83 -4.49 -17.12
C MET A 42 -1.69 -4.71 -18.38
N PRO A 43 -3.00 -4.41 -18.32
CA PRO A 43 -3.79 -4.30 -19.53
C PRO A 43 -3.08 -3.42 -20.57
N PRO A 44 -3.08 -3.78 -21.86
CA PRO A 44 -2.37 -3.03 -22.90
C PRO A 44 -2.74 -1.54 -22.97
N ASP A 45 -3.92 -1.19 -22.48
CA ASP A 45 -4.53 0.14 -22.46
C ASP A 45 -4.55 0.78 -21.06
N TRP A 46 -3.89 0.17 -20.08
CA TRP A 46 -3.85 0.73 -18.74
C TRP A 46 -3.03 2.03 -18.70
N SER A 47 -3.57 3.03 -18.00
CA SER A 47 -2.88 4.25 -17.63
C SER A 47 -3.20 4.63 -16.20
N TYR A 48 -2.28 5.34 -15.54
CA TYR A 48 -2.52 5.85 -14.19
C TYR A 48 -3.68 6.87 -14.22
N PRO A 49 -4.72 6.72 -13.39
CA PRO A 49 -5.86 7.61 -13.44
C PRO A 49 -5.48 9.05 -13.09
N GLU A 50 -5.82 9.99 -13.97
CA GLU A 50 -5.64 11.42 -13.70
C GLU A 50 -6.85 12.02 -12.99
N ILE A 51 -8.04 11.40 -13.11
CA ILE A 51 -9.28 11.87 -12.50
C ILE A 51 -9.80 10.83 -11.52
N TRP A 52 -10.11 11.28 -10.30
CA TRP A 52 -10.51 10.46 -9.17
C TRP A 52 -11.91 10.84 -8.68
N GLY A 53 -12.75 9.87 -8.34
CA GLY A 53 -14.09 10.12 -7.79
C GLY A 53 -15.22 9.37 -8.54
N PRO A 54 -16.49 9.75 -8.30
CA PRO A 54 -16.92 10.94 -7.56
C PRO A 54 -16.64 10.86 -6.04
N ILE A 55 -16.45 12.03 -5.42
CA ILE A 55 -16.30 12.21 -3.98
C ILE A 55 -17.42 13.10 -3.47
N LYS A 56 -18.08 12.65 -2.42
CA LYS A 56 -19.05 13.46 -1.69
C LYS A 56 -18.36 14.48 -0.78
N ILE A 57 -18.53 15.75 -1.09
CA ILE A 57 -18.11 16.88 -0.25
C ILE A 57 -19.31 17.35 0.59
N PRO A 58 -19.20 17.43 1.93
CA PRO A 58 -20.29 17.92 2.77
C PRO A 58 -20.72 19.36 2.45
N ALA A 59 -21.98 19.68 2.74
CA ALA A 59 -22.48 21.04 2.68
C ALA A 59 -21.64 21.98 3.57
N ARG A 60 -21.30 23.16 3.06
CA ARG A 60 -20.51 24.19 3.77
C ARG A 60 -19.19 23.64 4.36
N ALA A 61 -18.58 22.66 3.70
CA ALA A 61 -17.34 22.05 4.16
C ALA A 61 -16.23 23.09 4.37
N ARG A 62 -15.47 22.94 5.46
CA ARG A 62 -14.29 23.75 5.75
C ARG A 62 -13.11 22.83 6.07
N ASN A 63 -12.01 22.99 5.35
CA ASN A 63 -10.82 22.14 5.45
C ASN A 63 -11.16 20.64 5.35
N TYR A 64 -12.15 20.28 4.53
CA TYR A 64 -12.49 18.87 4.32
C TYR A 64 -11.34 18.17 3.62
N GLU A 65 -10.87 17.08 4.20
CA GLU A 65 -9.66 16.41 3.73
C GLU A 65 -10.00 15.32 2.72
N VAL A 66 -9.35 15.38 1.57
CA VAL A 66 -9.36 14.34 0.54
C VAL A 66 -7.94 13.85 0.35
N ILE A 67 -7.75 12.53 0.32
CA ILE A 67 -6.45 11.92 0.07
C ILE A 67 -6.50 11.28 -1.33
N LEU A 68 -5.62 11.74 -2.21
CA LEU A 68 -5.44 11.20 -3.57
C LEU A 68 -4.18 10.32 -3.64
N PRO A 69 -4.16 9.25 -4.45
CA PRO A 69 -5.30 8.67 -5.16
C PRO A 69 -6.41 8.21 -4.19
N ILE A 70 -7.61 7.94 -4.69
CA ILE A 70 -8.79 7.59 -3.88
C ILE A 70 -9.05 6.09 -3.93
N ILE A 71 -9.56 5.54 -2.83
CA ILE A 71 -10.21 4.23 -2.83
C ILE A 71 -11.70 4.47 -2.60
N PRO A 72 -12.57 4.23 -3.59
CA PRO A 72 -14.01 4.38 -3.42
C PRO A 72 -14.52 3.51 -2.26
N GLU A 73 -15.51 4.00 -1.51
CA GLU A 73 -16.03 3.28 -0.33
C GLU A 73 -16.53 1.87 -0.68
N TRP A 74 -17.13 1.67 -1.86
CA TRP A 74 -17.57 0.36 -2.30
C TRP A 74 -16.42 -0.62 -2.55
N GLU A 75 -15.26 -0.15 -3.02
CA GLU A 75 -14.06 -0.99 -3.20
C GLU A 75 -13.49 -1.45 -1.84
N THR A 76 -13.56 -0.60 -0.81
CA THR A 76 -13.10 -0.98 0.54
C THR A 76 -13.91 -2.13 1.14
N ARG A 77 -15.16 -2.31 0.72
CA ARG A 77 -16.08 -3.33 1.26
C ARG A 77 -16.05 -4.65 0.49
N MET A 78 -15.70 -4.60 -0.80
CA MET A 78 -15.74 -5.78 -1.68
C MET A 78 -14.45 -6.61 -1.65
N GLY A 79 -13.39 -6.10 -1.00
CA GLY A 79 -12.04 -6.60 -1.22
C GLY A 79 -11.55 -6.10 -2.58
N PHE A 80 -10.26 -5.78 -2.65
CA PHE A 80 -9.69 -5.38 -3.92
C PHE A 80 -9.71 -6.58 -4.88
N GLY A 81 -9.92 -6.33 -6.18
CA GLY A 81 -9.75 -7.34 -7.22
C GLY A 81 -10.86 -8.37 -7.47
N ALA A 82 -11.87 -8.52 -6.60
CA ALA A 82 -12.91 -9.56 -6.78
C ALA A 82 -13.76 -9.39 -8.06
N HIS A 83 -13.91 -8.17 -8.60
CA HIS A 83 -14.91 -7.87 -9.65
C HIS A 83 -14.47 -6.87 -10.74
N SER A 84 -13.18 -6.59 -10.93
CA SER A 84 -12.79 -5.75 -12.09
C SER A 84 -12.63 -6.61 -13.36
N PRO A 85 -13.48 -6.47 -14.40
CA PRO A 85 -13.33 -7.20 -15.66
C PRO A 85 -12.05 -6.82 -16.43
N VAL A 86 -11.37 -5.74 -16.03
CA VAL A 86 -10.17 -5.20 -16.67
C VAL A 86 -8.91 -5.44 -15.84
N GLY A 87 -9.01 -6.13 -14.70
CA GLY A 87 -7.84 -6.49 -13.90
C GLY A 87 -7.08 -5.32 -13.28
N VAL A 88 -7.69 -4.12 -13.16
CA VAL A 88 -7.23 -3.01 -12.30
C VAL A 88 -8.46 -2.25 -11.77
N THR A 89 -8.47 -1.82 -10.51
CA THR A 89 -9.60 -1.05 -9.92
C THR A 89 -9.45 0.46 -10.15
N TYR A 90 -10.48 1.26 -9.83
CA TYR A 90 -10.41 2.73 -9.95
C TYR A 90 -9.31 3.32 -9.10
N ALA A 91 -8.94 2.65 -8.00
CA ALA A 91 -7.87 3.05 -7.09
C ALA A 91 -6.44 2.87 -7.67
N GLY A 92 -6.31 2.39 -8.91
CA GLY A 92 -5.05 1.88 -9.45
C GLY A 92 -4.62 0.59 -8.77
N VAL A 93 -5.56 -0.18 -8.22
CA VAL A 93 -5.23 -1.43 -7.51
C VAL A 93 -5.18 -2.58 -8.50
N ILE A 94 -4.01 -3.19 -8.59
CA ILE A 94 -3.77 -4.40 -9.35
C ILE A 94 -4.21 -5.59 -8.48
N PRO A 95 -5.19 -6.38 -8.93
CA PRO A 95 -5.64 -7.54 -8.21
C PRO A 95 -4.50 -8.54 -8.08
N GLY A 96 -4.35 -9.06 -6.87
CA GLY A 96 -3.62 -10.26 -6.63
C GLY A 96 -4.33 -11.44 -7.29
N ALA A 97 -3.56 -12.43 -7.74
CA ALA A 97 -4.12 -13.67 -8.28
C ALA A 97 -3.33 -14.86 -7.74
N GLU A 98 -3.94 -16.05 -7.72
CA GLU A 98 -3.17 -17.27 -7.51
C GLU A 98 -2.40 -17.63 -8.78
N ARG A 99 -1.07 -17.80 -8.67
CA ARG A 99 -0.24 -18.35 -9.75
C ARG A 99 0.71 -19.40 -9.19
N GLY A 100 0.52 -20.65 -9.60
CA GLY A 100 1.38 -21.76 -9.17
C GLY A 100 1.28 -22.07 -7.66
N GLY A 101 0.09 -21.98 -7.06
CA GLY A 101 -0.12 -22.23 -5.63
C GLY A 101 0.27 -21.08 -4.71
N VAL A 102 0.64 -19.92 -5.27
CA VAL A 102 1.02 -18.71 -4.51
C VAL A 102 -0.04 -17.64 -4.70
N PHE A 103 -0.64 -17.18 -3.60
CA PHE A 103 -1.61 -16.09 -3.56
C PHE A 103 -0.91 -14.74 -3.42
N TRP A 104 -0.98 -13.92 -4.46
CA TRP A 104 -0.52 -12.53 -4.42
C TRP A 104 -1.61 -11.64 -3.82
N PRO A 105 -1.27 -10.60 -3.04
CA PRO A 105 -2.24 -9.63 -2.55
C PRO A 105 -2.46 -8.53 -3.58
N ASP A 106 -3.56 -7.83 -3.42
CA ASP A 106 -3.88 -6.68 -4.25
C ASP A 106 -2.89 -5.54 -3.99
N THR A 107 -2.29 -5.02 -5.05
CA THR A 107 -1.23 -4.01 -4.96
C THR A 107 -1.74 -2.69 -5.52
N ARG A 108 -1.72 -1.64 -4.70
CA ARG A 108 -2.10 -0.30 -5.15
C ARG A 108 -0.94 0.38 -5.88
N VAL A 109 -1.20 0.96 -7.05
CA VAL A 109 -0.19 1.73 -7.79
C VAL A 109 -0.18 3.15 -7.24
N MET A 110 0.97 3.54 -6.71
CA MET A 110 1.20 4.88 -6.18
C MET A 110 2.26 5.59 -7.01
N PRO A 111 2.07 6.88 -7.34
CA PRO A 111 3.06 7.63 -8.07
C PRO A 111 4.29 7.89 -7.20
N ARG A 112 5.46 7.98 -7.86
CA ARG A 112 6.75 8.18 -7.22
C ARG A 112 7.48 9.37 -7.83
N PRO A 113 8.14 10.20 -7.03
CA PRO A 113 9.07 11.18 -7.57
C PRO A 113 10.23 10.49 -8.32
N GLU A 114 10.61 11.02 -9.48
CA GLU A 114 11.81 10.63 -10.25
C GLU A 114 12.86 11.73 -10.31
N ALA A 115 12.47 12.97 -10.00
CA ALA A 115 13.36 14.11 -9.90
C ALA A 115 13.63 14.46 -8.43
N ASP A 116 14.73 15.18 -8.15
CA ASP A 116 15.05 15.67 -6.80
C ASP A 116 14.02 16.68 -6.28
N ARG A 117 13.30 17.33 -7.22
CA ARG A 117 12.23 18.27 -6.93
C ARG A 117 11.02 17.97 -7.81
N VAL A 118 9.85 18.03 -7.20
CA VAL A 118 8.59 17.69 -7.87
C VAL A 118 7.50 18.70 -7.54
N SER A 119 6.61 18.88 -8.50
CA SER A 119 5.39 19.67 -8.39
C SER A 119 4.20 18.81 -8.79
N PHE A 120 3.01 19.22 -8.35
CA PHE A 120 1.75 18.61 -8.74
C PHE A 120 0.67 19.68 -8.81
N SER A 121 -0.43 19.39 -9.50
CA SER A 121 -1.63 20.21 -9.37
C SER A 121 -2.85 19.35 -9.13
N VAL A 122 -3.75 19.87 -8.32
CA VAL A 122 -5.05 19.27 -8.05
C VAL A 122 -6.13 20.20 -8.54
N GLU A 123 -7.11 19.65 -9.23
CA GLU A 123 -8.27 20.38 -9.74
C GLU A 123 -9.55 19.70 -9.26
N ILE A 124 -10.43 20.45 -8.62
CA ILE A 124 -11.77 20.00 -8.24
C ILE A 124 -12.66 20.19 -9.46
N ASP A 125 -13.50 19.22 -9.75
CA ASP A 125 -14.39 19.22 -10.91
C ASP A 125 -13.68 19.51 -12.25
N PRO A 126 -12.66 18.71 -12.64
CA PRO A 126 -11.90 18.96 -13.87
C PRO A 126 -12.75 18.90 -15.15
N ASN A 127 -13.98 18.38 -15.06
CA ASN A 127 -14.91 18.26 -16.17
C ASN A 127 -16.00 19.35 -16.16
N ASN A 128 -16.04 20.23 -15.15
CA ASN A 128 -17.05 21.27 -14.99
C ASN A 128 -18.49 20.69 -14.97
N GLU A 129 -18.69 19.61 -14.20
CA GLU A 129 -19.97 18.91 -14.02
C GLU A 129 -20.85 19.52 -12.91
N VAL A 130 -20.25 20.24 -11.96
CA VAL A 130 -20.91 20.95 -10.86
C VAL A 130 -21.09 22.41 -11.25
N GLY A 131 -22.33 22.89 -11.28
CA GLY A 131 -22.59 24.31 -11.58
C GLY A 131 -22.12 25.23 -10.45
N GLU A 132 -20.99 25.91 -10.65
CA GLU A 132 -20.46 26.89 -9.70
C GLU A 132 -20.61 28.33 -10.22
N THR A 133 -20.45 29.31 -9.33
CA THR A 133 -20.42 30.73 -9.74
C THR A 133 -19.02 31.18 -10.15
N ASN A 134 -18.00 30.40 -9.80
CA ASN A 134 -16.60 30.68 -10.09
C ASN A 134 -15.84 29.36 -10.30
N GLU A 135 -15.41 29.11 -11.53
CA GLU A 135 -14.60 27.92 -11.88
C GLU A 135 -13.10 28.14 -11.62
N GLY A 136 -12.66 29.40 -11.45
CA GLY A 136 -11.26 29.77 -11.38
C GLY A 136 -10.56 29.41 -10.07
N ASN A 137 -11.30 29.05 -9.02
CA ASN A 137 -10.77 28.74 -7.69
C ASN A 137 -10.74 27.23 -7.38
N ASN A 138 -10.97 26.39 -8.38
CA ASN A 138 -11.01 24.93 -8.21
C ASN A 138 -9.65 24.26 -8.39
N ARG A 139 -8.64 25.02 -8.85
CA ARG A 139 -7.31 24.50 -9.12
C ARG A 139 -6.28 25.02 -8.12
N MET A 140 -5.51 24.09 -7.56
CA MET A 140 -4.34 24.34 -6.74
C MET A 140 -3.11 23.80 -7.47
N VAL A 141 -2.11 24.66 -7.64
CA VAL A 141 -0.78 24.27 -8.14
C VAL A 141 0.18 24.30 -6.96
N SER A 142 0.89 23.18 -6.75
CA SER A 142 1.87 23.12 -5.69
C SER A 142 3.09 23.98 -6.01
N PRO A 143 3.81 24.49 -5.00
CA PRO A 143 5.19 24.87 -5.22
C PRO A 143 6.02 23.65 -5.63
N ASP A 144 7.24 23.91 -6.07
CA ASP A 144 8.21 22.86 -6.35
C ASP A 144 8.84 22.37 -5.03
N TYR A 145 8.46 21.15 -4.63
CA TYR A 145 8.89 20.54 -3.37
C TYR A 145 10.18 19.76 -3.54
N GLU A 146 11.07 19.86 -2.56
CA GLU A 146 12.19 18.94 -2.43
C GLU A 146 11.69 17.54 -2.06
N VAL A 147 12.18 16.53 -2.77
CA VAL A 147 11.83 15.14 -2.50
C VAL A 147 12.56 14.67 -1.25
N VAL A 148 11.83 14.57 -0.15
CA VAL A 148 12.33 13.90 1.05
C VAL A 148 12.13 12.41 0.89
N THR A 149 13.23 11.67 0.71
CA THR A 149 13.14 10.21 0.63
C THR A 149 12.67 9.66 1.97
N THR A 150 11.74 8.69 1.95
CA THR A 150 11.34 7.98 3.16
C THR A 150 12.55 7.35 3.83
N ARG A 151 12.52 7.20 5.16
CA ARG A 151 13.54 6.40 5.87
C ARG A 151 13.60 4.99 5.26
N SER A 152 14.78 4.39 5.31
CA SER A 152 14.92 2.97 4.98
C SER A 152 14.28 2.13 6.08
N TYR A 153 13.72 0.99 5.68
CA TYR A 153 13.13 -0.04 6.51
C TYR A 153 13.78 -1.37 6.16
N SER A 154 14.29 -2.08 7.16
CA SER A 154 14.87 -3.40 7.01
C SER A 154 14.07 -4.47 7.78
N PHE A 155 13.83 -5.61 7.13
CA PHE A 155 13.05 -6.72 7.69
C PHE A 155 13.90 -7.99 7.81
N ALA A 156 13.92 -8.59 9.00
CA ALA A 156 14.43 -9.93 9.22
C ALA A 156 13.29 -10.94 9.15
N VAL A 157 13.40 -11.92 8.26
CA VAL A 157 12.36 -12.93 8.04
C VAL A 157 12.80 -14.28 8.59
N PHE A 158 11.98 -14.86 9.44
CA PHE A 158 12.24 -16.10 10.15
C PHE A 158 11.30 -17.21 9.68
N ARG A 159 11.87 -18.39 9.47
CA ARG A 159 11.10 -19.63 9.24
C ARG A 159 10.65 -20.20 10.58
N VAL A 160 9.36 -20.49 10.70
CA VAL A 160 8.73 -20.92 11.95
C VAL A 160 8.09 -22.30 11.74
N ILE A 161 8.30 -23.23 12.68
CA ILE A 161 7.58 -24.51 12.72
C ILE A 161 6.23 -24.23 13.39
N GLY A 162 5.19 -24.79 12.78
CA GLY A 162 3.83 -24.71 13.29
C GLY A 162 2.88 -24.20 12.22
N GLY A 163 1.59 -24.33 12.49
CA GLY A 163 0.57 -23.89 11.56
C GLY A 163 -0.83 -24.17 12.05
N GLU A 164 -1.78 -23.40 11.53
CA GLU A 164 -3.19 -23.67 11.74
C GLU A 164 -3.54 -25.02 11.09
N GLY A 165 -3.63 -26.08 11.91
CA GLY A 165 -3.95 -27.44 11.47
C GLY A 165 -2.77 -28.42 11.38
N ASP A 166 -1.52 -27.95 11.40
CA ASP A 166 -0.34 -28.83 11.47
C ASP A 166 0.80 -28.19 12.30
N PRO A 167 0.97 -28.59 13.57
CA PRO A 167 2.02 -28.07 14.45
C PRO A 167 3.43 -28.51 14.02
N THR A 168 3.56 -29.49 13.13
CA THR A 168 4.86 -30.04 12.69
C THR A 168 5.33 -29.48 11.36
N CYS A 169 4.50 -28.69 10.68
CA CYS A 169 4.84 -28.21 9.36
C CYS A 169 5.94 -27.15 9.42
N THR A 170 6.92 -27.32 8.53
CA THR A 170 8.05 -26.41 8.34
C THR A 170 8.02 -25.86 6.91
N PRO A 171 7.82 -24.54 6.71
CA PRO A 171 7.75 -23.99 5.36
C PRO A 171 9.13 -24.03 4.69
N SER A 172 9.16 -24.33 3.39
CA SER A 172 10.41 -24.24 2.61
C SER A 172 10.92 -22.80 2.56
N PHE A 173 12.21 -22.60 2.27
CA PHE A 173 12.75 -21.24 2.06
C PHE A 173 12.02 -20.51 0.93
N ASP A 174 11.73 -21.20 -0.17
CA ASP A 174 11.00 -20.63 -1.29
C ASP A 174 9.59 -20.20 -0.87
N SER A 175 8.90 -21.03 -0.07
CA SER A 175 7.58 -20.69 0.47
C SER A 175 7.62 -19.43 1.35
N VAL A 176 8.62 -19.31 2.22
CA VAL A 176 8.81 -18.13 3.08
C VAL A 176 9.19 -16.90 2.28
N TYR A 177 10.07 -17.03 1.29
CA TYR A 177 10.42 -15.94 0.39
C TYR A 177 9.20 -15.43 -0.35
N GLN A 178 8.43 -16.32 -0.99
CA GLN A 178 7.23 -15.94 -1.75
C GLN A 178 6.18 -15.31 -0.82
N ALA A 179 5.89 -15.92 0.32
CA ALA A 179 4.94 -15.35 1.28
C ALA A 179 5.38 -13.96 1.78
N PHE A 180 6.66 -13.78 2.14
CA PHE A 180 7.15 -12.48 2.56
C PHE A 180 7.09 -11.46 1.42
N LYS A 181 7.55 -11.85 0.22
CA LYS A 181 7.58 -11.00 -0.96
C LYS A 181 6.19 -10.46 -1.28
N ASN A 182 5.18 -11.30 -1.19
CA ASN A 182 3.77 -10.91 -1.37
C ASN A 182 3.34 -9.82 -0.39
N ASN A 183 3.60 -9.99 0.91
CA ASN A 183 3.28 -8.99 1.93
C ASN A 183 4.11 -7.70 1.77
N PHE A 184 5.35 -7.84 1.32
CA PHE A 184 6.26 -6.73 1.05
C PHE A 184 5.79 -5.90 -0.15
N ASP A 185 5.28 -6.54 -1.20
CA ASP A 185 4.72 -5.85 -2.36
C ASP A 185 3.42 -5.14 -2.02
N TYR A 186 2.58 -5.74 -1.17
CA TYR A 186 1.44 -5.05 -0.59
C TYR A 186 1.86 -3.80 0.17
N LEU A 187 2.91 -3.89 0.99
CA LEU A 187 3.43 -2.76 1.75
C LEU A 187 3.89 -1.63 0.82
N VAL A 188 4.66 -1.96 -0.22
CA VAL A 188 5.11 -1.00 -1.24
C VAL A 188 3.90 -0.36 -1.92
N GLY A 189 2.94 -1.15 -2.39
CA GLY A 189 1.79 -0.61 -3.12
C GLY A 189 0.87 0.25 -2.25
N THR A 190 0.70 -0.12 -0.99
CA THR A 190 -0.30 0.51 -0.11
C THR A 190 0.25 1.75 0.59
N TYR A 191 1.54 1.74 0.95
CA TYR A 191 2.13 2.79 1.78
C TYR A 191 3.11 3.67 1.00
N PRO A 192 3.32 4.92 1.43
CA PRO A 192 4.17 5.88 0.76
C PRO A 192 5.70 5.58 0.82
N ILE A 193 6.13 4.32 0.88
CA ILE A 193 7.54 3.93 1.02
C ILE A 193 8.17 3.74 -0.36
N ALA A 194 9.39 4.22 -0.57
CA ALA A 194 10.13 3.96 -1.81
C ALA A 194 10.72 2.53 -1.80
N ASP A 195 10.70 1.85 -2.96
CA ASP A 195 11.16 0.46 -3.09
C ASP A 195 12.62 0.27 -2.64
N ASN A 196 13.50 1.21 -3.01
CA ASN A 196 14.91 1.21 -2.61
C ASN A 196 15.13 1.51 -1.11
N LYS A 197 14.06 1.88 -0.40
CA LYS A 197 14.05 2.09 1.06
C LYS A 197 13.51 0.87 1.78
N LEU A 198 13.16 -0.20 1.09
CA LEU A 198 12.76 -1.44 1.72
C LEU A 198 13.81 -2.51 1.43
N SER A 199 14.25 -3.19 2.47
CA SER A 199 15.19 -4.29 2.37
C SER A 199 14.75 -5.42 3.27
N PHE A 200 15.07 -6.65 2.91
CA PHE A 200 14.81 -7.77 3.78
C PHE A 200 15.89 -8.82 3.66
N SER A 201 15.99 -9.66 4.67
CA SER A 201 16.86 -10.83 4.67
C SER A 201 16.11 -11.98 5.30
N ILE A 202 16.07 -13.11 4.61
CA ILE A 202 15.64 -14.36 5.23
C ILE A 202 16.80 -14.86 6.06
N MET A 203 16.55 -15.03 7.35
CA MET A 203 17.59 -15.35 8.31
C MET A 203 18.20 -16.71 7.94
N PRO A 204 19.52 -16.77 7.73
CA PRO A 204 20.19 -17.85 7.01
C PRO A 204 20.41 -19.10 7.84
N ASN A 205 19.78 -19.24 9.02
CA ASN A 205 19.94 -20.43 9.83
C ASN A 205 18.83 -21.45 9.50
N PRO A 206 19.06 -22.40 8.57
CA PRO A 206 18.10 -23.44 8.24
C PRO A 206 17.82 -24.38 9.43
N ASP A 207 18.73 -24.45 10.40
CA ASP A 207 18.68 -25.36 11.54
C ASP A 207 17.96 -24.74 12.75
N ILE A 208 17.73 -23.43 12.74
CA ILE A 208 16.84 -22.78 13.71
C ILE A 208 15.51 -22.53 13.01
N THR A 209 14.76 -23.62 12.80
CA THR A 209 13.33 -23.45 12.61
C THR A 209 12.73 -23.31 14.00
N TYR A 210 12.10 -22.16 14.26
CA TYR A 210 11.60 -21.87 15.59
C TYR A 210 10.31 -22.66 15.82
N ASP A 211 10.38 -23.67 16.67
CA ASP A 211 9.19 -24.36 17.13
C ASP A 211 8.42 -23.44 18.08
N THR A 212 7.23 -23.05 17.64
CA THR A 212 6.32 -22.18 18.41
C THR A 212 5.15 -22.96 18.98
N THR A 213 5.10 -24.29 18.81
CA THR A 213 3.99 -25.13 19.28
C THR A 213 3.80 -25.06 20.80
N GLU A 214 4.90 -24.94 21.53
CA GLU A 214 4.94 -24.86 23.00
C GLU A 214 5.24 -23.44 23.52
N GLU A 215 5.48 -22.47 22.63
CA GLU A 215 5.82 -21.10 23.00
C GLU A 215 4.65 -20.14 22.77
N GLU A 216 4.34 -19.32 23.78
CA GLU A 216 3.40 -18.21 23.63
C GLU A 216 3.88 -17.24 22.54
N ARG A 217 3.00 -16.95 21.59
CA ARG A 217 3.27 -16.10 20.42
C ARG A 217 4.00 -14.79 20.76
N GLY A 218 3.59 -14.08 21.82
CA GLY A 218 4.26 -12.85 22.24
C GLY A 218 5.69 -13.08 22.71
N GLY A 219 5.97 -14.21 23.38
CA GLY A 219 7.30 -14.65 23.75
C GLY A 219 8.20 -14.82 22.53
N PHE A 220 7.71 -15.54 21.52
CA PHE A 220 8.41 -15.76 20.26
C PHE A 220 8.73 -14.44 19.54
N LEU A 221 7.73 -13.56 19.35
CA LEU A 221 7.92 -12.28 18.66
C LEU A 221 8.95 -11.37 19.36
N ARG A 222 8.89 -11.30 20.70
CA ARG A 222 9.89 -10.56 21.50
C ARG A 222 11.29 -11.15 21.34
N ARG A 223 11.40 -12.48 21.27
CA ARG A 223 12.69 -13.16 21.06
C ARG A 223 13.27 -12.78 19.70
N ILE A 224 12.52 -12.97 18.60
CA ILE A 224 13.04 -12.68 17.26
C ILE A 224 13.42 -11.21 17.09
N TYR A 225 12.62 -10.29 17.62
CA TYR A 225 12.91 -8.86 17.58
C TYR A 225 14.23 -8.52 18.31
N ARG A 226 14.44 -9.09 19.50
CA ARG A 226 15.67 -8.84 20.28
C ARG A 226 16.94 -9.31 19.56
N MET A 227 16.86 -10.35 18.74
CA MET A 227 18.03 -10.87 18.01
C MET A 227 18.49 -9.95 16.89
N VAL A 228 17.57 -9.20 16.28
CA VAL A 228 17.83 -8.47 15.03
C VAL A 228 17.70 -6.96 15.15
N ARG A 229 17.21 -6.44 16.28
CA ARG A 229 16.97 -5.00 16.50
C ARG A 229 18.19 -4.08 16.31
N SER A 230 19.41 -4.63 16.25
CA SER A 230 20.63 -3.85 15.95
C SER A 230 20.73 -3.48 14.48
N ASP A 231 20.20 -4.34 13.59
CA ASP A 231 20.44 -4.29 12.14
C ASP A 231 19.13 -4.24 11.34
N TYR A 232 18.00 -4.54 11.98
CA TYR A 232 16.68 -4.61 11.37
C TYR A 232 15.64 -3.80 12.14
N ASP A 233 14.80 -3.07 11.40
CA ASP A 233 13.64 -2.36 11.97
C ASP A 233 12.54 -3.33 12.40
N TRP A 234 12.39 -4.43 11.67
CA TRP A 234 11.30 -5.39 11.83
C TRP A 234 11.78 -6.84 11.85
N ALA A 235 11.05 -7.68 12.60
CA ALA A 235 11.22 -9.12 12.62
C ALA A 235 9.88 -9.80 12.28
N VAL A 236 9.88 -10.71 11.32
CA VAL A 236 8.67 -11.36 10.79
C VAL A 236 8.85 -12.88 10.85
N GLY A 237 7.92 -13.58 11.52
CA GLY A 237 7.86 -15.04 11.50
C GLY A 237 6.85 -15.53 10.46
N ILE A 238 7.26 -16.47 9.61
CA ILE A 238 6.38 -17.11 8.61
C ILE A 238 6.33 -18.62 8.88
N THR A 239 5.11 -19.13 8.94
CA THR A 239 4.75 -20.50 9.37
C THR A 239 3.92 -21.20 8.29
N CYS A 240 3.58 -22.48 8.47
CA CYS A 240 2.68 -23.18 7.56
C CYS A 240 1.20 -22.87 7.84
N GLY A 241 0.34 -23.00 6.83
CA GLY A 241 -1.12 -22.82 7.00
C GLY A 241 -1.59 -21.42 6.62
N CYS A 242 -2.53 -21.40 5.67
CA CYS A 242 -3.24 -20.25 5.08
C CYS A 242 -2.40 -19.27 4.24
N CYS A 243 -2.15 -19.68 2.99
CA CYS A 243 -2.18 -18.81 1.80
C CYS A 243 -1.40 -17.48 1.87
N GLY A 244 -0.09 -17.47 2.13
CA GLY A 244 0.78 -16.29 1.84
C GLY A 244 0.40 -14.97 2.52
N GLY A 245 -0.60 -14.98 3.41
CA GLY A 245 -1.04 -13.85 4.21
C GLY A 245 -0.49 -14.05 5.60
N THR A 246 0.29 -13.09 6.06
CA THR A 246 0.75 -13.06 7.45
C THR A 246 -0.46 -13.18 8.39
N CYS A 247 -0.54 -14.26 9.19
CA CYS A 247 -1.40 -14.30 10.37
C CYS A 247 -0.76 -13.42 11.46
N MET A 248 -0.79 -12.09 11.27
CA MET A 248 -0.44 -11.12 12.29
C MET A 248 -1.61 -10.96 13.26
N TYR A 249 -1.48 -11.55 14.45
CA TYR A 249 -2.22 -11.17 15.65
C TYR A 249 -1.24 -10.51 16.62
N ASP A 250 -1.71 -9.38 17.12
CA ASP A 250 -1.03 -8.38 17.92
C ASP A 250 -0.47 -8.94 19.23
N TYR A 251 0.76 -8.52 19.58
CA TYR A 251 1.02 -7.76 20.80
C TYR A 251 2.32 -6.99 20.56
N SER A 252 2.13 -5.74 20.14
CA SER A 252 3.09 -4.71 19.70
C SER A 252 3.30 -4.61 18.18
N GLY A 253 2.21 -4.32 17.46
CA GLY A 253 2.22 -3.06 16.71
C GLY A 253 2.18 -3.08 15.18
N TRP A 254 1.79 -4.17 14.50
CA TRP A 254 1.34 -4.09 13.10
C TRP A 254 0.16 -5.01 12.81
N ASP A 255 -0.89 -4.39 12.26
CA ASP A 255 -2.00 -5.01 11.56
C ASP A 255 -1.93 -4.51 10.10
N ILE A 256 -1.54 -5.38 9.16
CA ILE A 256 -1.49 -5.04 7.74
C ILE A 256 -2.90 -4.80 7.17
N LYS A 257 -3.95 -5.37 7.77
CA LYS A 257 -5.34 -5.12 7.36
C LYS A 257 -5.88 -3.77 7.87
N GLU A 258 -5.29 -3.17 8.90
CA GLU A 258 -5.76 -1.90 9.49
C GLU A 258 -4.92 -0.64 9.18
N GLY A 259 -3.90 -0.71 8.31
CA GLY A 259 -3.35 0.53 7.73
C GLY A 259 -2.44 1.38 8.64
N ARG A 260 -2.01 0.90 9.81
CA ARG A 260 -1.29 1.75 10.80
C ARG A 260 0.21 1.49 10.83
N ILE A 261 0.95 2.25 10.02
CA ILE A 261 2.36 2.58 10.29
C ILE A 261 2.38 3.66 11.39
N PRO A 262 3.21 3.54 12.44
CA PRO A 262 3.41 4.66 13.36
C PRO A 262 3.94 5.86 12.56
N ALA A 263 3.12 6.90 12.43
CA ALA A 263 3.56 8.20 11.97
C ALA A 263 4.37 8.82 13.12
N HIS A 264 5.69 8.90 12.94
CA HIS A 264 6.56 9.76 13.72
C HIS A 264 6.93 10.98 12.88
#